data_AF-A0A645BP86-F1
#
_entry.id   AF-A0A645BP86-F1
#
_cell.length_a   1.000
_cell.length_b   1.000
_cell.length_c   1.000
_cell.angle_alpha   90.00
_cell.angle_beta   90.00
_cell.angle_gamma   90.00
#
_symmetry.space_group_name_H-M   'P 1'
#
loop_
_entity.id
_entity.type
_entity.pdbx_description
1 polymer ?
#
loop_
_entity_poly.entity_id
_entity_poly.type
_entity_poly.pdbx_seq_one_letter_code
_entity_poly.pdbx_strand_id
1 'polypeptide(L)'
;MWEGFLNENNITLEIFEYLEAHFLKAVARLNSDLLVIKDQFISQYVRVIVYFVDDPLKIWIPRFFKFSGDEIKCSLATEIKLFLRNISKEQQKAWWERWLKKYWENRLGGVPAKLVPGEIENMLEWLPLLKDSVFSEAVEVAIKMPPVQLNISNLIYNLKETKLTEESPDSMARLLIYIGDTNCQSQIWYGGEEIINRLLKLTLPSDIKEQLKELAAKLSFICD
;
A
#
# COMPACT_ATOMS: atom_id res chain seq x y z
N MET A 1 -26.62 14.48 9.35
CA MET A 1 -25.50 15.30 9.85
C MET A 1 -24.18 14.87 9.22
N TRP A 2 -23.75 13.61 9.35
CA TRP A 2 -22.52 13.12 8.71
C TRP A 2 -22.52 13.24 7.17
N GLU A 3 -23.63 12.93 6.50
CA GLU A 3 -23.72 12.89 5.03
C GLU A 3 -23.36 14.21 4.31
N GLY A 4 -23.65 15.37 4.90
CA GLY A 4 -23.21 16.66 4.34
C GLY A 4 -21.72 16.89 4.55
N PHE A 5 -21.25 16.67 5.78
CA PHE A 5 -19.86 16.91 6.18
C PHE A 5 -18.85 16.00 5.46
N LEU A 6 -19.19 14.72 5.22
CA LEU A 6 -18.30 13.78 4.56
C LEU A 6 -18.08 14.08 3.06
N ASN A 7 -18.96 14.88 2.44
CA ASN A 7 -18.87 15.27 1.03
C ASN A 7 -18.07 16.57 0.80
N GLU A 8 -17.78 17.34 1.85
CA GLU A 8 -17.00 18.58 1.74
C GLU A 8 -15.51 18.33 2.05
N ASN A 9 -14.62 18.85 1.20
CA ASN A 9 -13.16 18.71 1.36
C ASN A 9 -12.56 19.64 2.45
N ASN A 10 -13.39 20.28 3.27
CA ASN A 10 -13.07 21.50 4.04
C ASN A 10 -12.82 21.24 5.54
N ILE A 11 -12.21 20.11 5.92
CA ILE A 11 -11.78 19.90 7.31
C ILE A 11 -10.59 20.83 7.58
N THR A 12 -10.78 21.84 8.42
CA THR A 12 -9.70 22.68 8.99
C THR A 12 -9.20 22.10 10.31
N LEU A 13 -8.09 22.61 10.85
CA LEU A 13 -7.57 22.19 12.16
C LEU A 13 -8.60 22.44 13.28
N GLU A 14 -9.25 23.61 13.31
CA GLU A 14 -10.28 23.96 14.29
C GLU A 14 -11.50 23.01 14.22
N ILE A 15 -11.91 22.64 13.01
CA ILE A 15 -12.99 21.67 12.77
C ILE A 15 -12.57 20.27 13.22
N PHE A 16 -11.31 19.89 12.97
CA PHE A 16 -10.76 18.62 13.43
C PHE A 16 -10.72 18.54 14.97
N GLU A 17 -10.22 19.57 15.67
CA GLU A 17 -10.14 19.59 17.13
C GLU A 17 -11.52 19.41 17.79
N TYR A 18 -12.58 20.00 17.20
CA TYR A 18 -13.96 19.81 17.66
C TYR A 18 -14.53 18.41 17.33
N LEU A 19 -14.07 17.78 16.23
CA LEU A 19 -14.62 16.52 15.72
C LEU A 19 -13.78 15.27 16.00
N GLU A 20 -12.55 15.35 16.53
CA GLU A 20 -11.69 14.19 16.85
C GLU A 20 -12.45 13.13 17.67
N ALA A 21 -13.02 13.54 18.81
CA ALA A 21 -13.76 12.64 19.68
C ALA A 21 -15.01 12.05 19.00
N HIS A 22 -15.56 12.75 18.00
CA HIS A 22 -16.71 12.30 17.22
C HIS A 22 -16.30 11.26 16.17
N PHE A 23 -15.19 11.46 15.45
CA PHE A 23 -14.59 10.46 14.56
C PHE A 23 -14.26 9.17 15.33
N LEU A 24 -13.51 9.26 16.43
CA LEU A 24 -13.09 8.10 17.23
C LEU A 24 -14.28 7.31 17.83
N LYS A 25 -15.40 7.98 18.12
CA LYS A 25 -16.66 7.32 18.51
C LYS A 25 -17.35 6.68 17.31
N ALA A 26 -17.42 7.38 16.18
CA ALA A 26 -18.11 6.95 14.96
C ALA A 26 -17.54 5.67 14.35
N VAL A 27 -16.23 5.41 14.47
CA VAL A 27 -15.59 4.14 14.06
C VAL A 27 -16.35 2.90 14.56
N ALA A 28 -16.90 2.93 15.77
CA ALA A 28 -17.62 1.79 16.34
C ALA A 28 -18.94 1.43 15.62
N ARG A 29 -19.40 2.28 14.70
CA ARG A 29 -20.65 2.16 13.92
C ARG A 29 -20.39 1.77 12.46
N LEU A 30 -19.14 1.49 12.09
CA LEU A 30 -18.73 1.15 10.72
C LEU A 30 -19.41 -0.11 10.16
N ASN A 31 -19.60 -1.15 10.99
CA ASN A 31 -20.32 -2.37 10.59
C ASN A 31 -21.85 -2.28 10.83
N SER A 32 -22.38 -1.10 11.18
CA SER A 32 -23.83 -0.90 11.38
C SER A 32 -24.32 0.35 10.63
N ASP A 33 -24.53 1.45 11.33
CA ASP A 33 -25.26 2.61 10.83
C ASP A 33 -24.50 3.37 9.73
N LEU A 34 -23.17 3.22 9.68
CA LEU A 34 -22.32 3.84 8.67
C LEU A 34 -22.02 2.92 7.49
N LEU A 35 -22.53 1.69 7.46
CA LEU A 35 -22.19 0.70 6.42
C LEU A 35 -22.51 1.20 4.99
N VAL A 36 -23.60 1.97 4.84
CA VAL A 36 -24.04 2.57 3.55
C VAL A 36 -23.10 3.70 3.08
N ILE A 37 -22.42 4.36 4.01
CA ILE A 37 -21.52 5.50 3.75
C ILE A 37 -20.08 5.19 4.22
N LYS A 38 -19.72 3.90 4.24
CA LYS A 38 -18.48 3.41 4.86
C LYS A 38 -17.25 3.98 4.15
N ASP A 39 -17.26 4.01 2.82
CA ASP A 39 -16.10 4.41 2.03
C ASP A 39 -15.86 5.92 2.15
N GLN A 40 -16.93 6.74 2.16
CA GLN A 40 -16.82 8.18 2.46
C GLN A 40 -16.29 8.43 3.88
N PHE A 41 -16.75 7.67 4.87
CA PHE A 41 -16.24 7.79 6.24
C PHE A 41 -14.77 7.38 6.33
N ILE A 42 -14.37 6.27 5.72
CA ILE A 42 -12.98 5.77 5.75
C ILE A 42 -12.05 6.77 5.03
N SER A 43 -12.46 7.32 3.89
CA SER A 43 -11.70 8.34 3.17
C SER A 43 -11.45 9.58 4.03
N GLN A 44 -12.48 10.08 4.73
CA GLN A 44 -12.33 11.20 5.65
C GLN A 44 -11.53 10.83 6.92
N TYR A 45 -11.63 9.59 7.40
CA TYR A 45 -10.83 9.07 8.51
C TYR A 45 -9.33 9.02 8.15
N VAL A 46 -8.98 8.58 6.93
CA VAL A 46 -7.61 8.61 6.41
C VAL A 46 -7.14 10.05 6.19
N ARG A 47 -7.97 10.94 5.63
CA ARG A 47 -7.66 12.38 5.51
C ARG A 47 -7.24 12.98 6.85
N VAL A 48 -7.98 12.67 7.91
CA VAL A 48 -7.70 13.18 9.25
C VAL A 48 -6.39 12.61 9.80
N ILE A 49 -6.18 11.29 9.73
CA ILE A 49 -4.90 10.63 10.07
C ILE A 49 -3.71 11.28 9.36
N VAL A 50 -3.89 11.61 8.09
CA VAL A 50 -2.87 12.16 7.22
C VAL A 50 -2.49 13.59 7.59
N TYR A 51 -3.46 14.50 7.69
CA TYR A 51 -3.20 15.93 7.79
C TYR A 51 -3.15 16.48 9.22
N PHE A 52 -3.85 15.86 10.17
CA PHE A 52 -4.07 16.44 11.50
C PHE A 52 -3.58 15.58 12.68
N VAL A 53 -3.19 14.32 12.44
CA VAL A 53 -2.74 13.41 13.50
C VAL A 53 -1.23 13.17 13.40
N ASP A 54 -0.48 13.64 14.40
CA ASP A 54 0.97 13.47 14.49
C ASP A 54 1.38 11.99 14.49
N ASP A 55 0.81 11.21 15.42
CA ASP A 55 1.08 9.79 15.60
C ASP A 55 -0.24 8.99 15.55
N PRO A 56 -0.67 8.55 14.35
CA PRO A 56 -1.91 7.80 14.21
C PRO A 56 -1.81 6.36 14.76
N LEU A 57 -0.62 5.87 15.11
CA LEU A 57 -0.40 4.51 15.58
C LEU A 57 -0.79 4.32 17.05
N LYS A 58 -0.82 5.40 17.84
CA LYS A 58 -1.21 5.36 19.27
C LYS A 58 -2.71 5.12 19.48
N ILE A 59 -3.56 5.84 18.74
CA ILE A 59 -5.02 5.89 19.01
C ILE A 59 -5.81 5.54 17.74
N TRP A 60 -5.55 6.25 16.64
CA TRP A 60 -6.42 6.21 15.46
C TRP A 60 -6.42 4.84 14.77
N ILE A 61 -5.26 4.30 14.39
CA ILE A 61 -5.15 2.96 13.79
C ILE A 61 -5.65 1.85 14.74
N PRO A 62 -5.23 1.76 16.03
CA PRO A 62 -5.79 0.77 16.96
C PRO A 62 -7.30 0.89 17.14
N ARG A 63 -7.85 2.11 17.18
CA ARG A 63 -9.29 2.35 17.28
C ARG A 63 -10.02 1.85 16.04
N PHE A 64 -9.51 2.15 14.84
CA PHE A 64 -10.06 1.68 13.57
C PHE A 64 -10.16 0.15 13.53
N PHE A 65 -9.02 -0.53 13.70
CA PHE A 65 -8.95 -1.99 13.61
C PHE A 65 -9.75 -2.72 14.70
N LYS A 66 -9.94 -2.11 15.88
CA LYS A 66 -10.77 -2.70 16.95
C LYS A 66 -12.24 -2.92 16.54
N PHE A 67 -12.77 -2.12 15.61
CA PHE A 67 -14.16 -2.22 15.16
C PHE A 67 -14.30 -2.53 13.66
N SER A 68 -13.22 -2.82 12.95
CA SER A 68 -13.26 -3.06 11.50
C SER A 68 -13.24 -4.55 11.16
N GLY A 69 -14.22 -5.00 10.37
CA GLY A 69 -14.15 -6.29 9.67
C GLY A 69 -13.08 -6.28 8.57
N ASP A 70 -12.81 -7.44 7.96
CA ASP A 70 -11.70 -7.60 7.01
C ASP A 70 -11.87 -6.74 5.75
N GLU A 71 -13.08 -6.63 5.20
CA GLU A 71 -13.40 -5.73 4.09
C GLU A 71 -13.03 -4.27 4.41
N ILE A 72 -13.34 -3.80 5.62
CA ILE A 72 -13.09 -2.42 6.05
C ILE A 72 -11.57 -2.16 6.25
N LYS A 73 -10.79 -3.18 6.63
CA LYS A 73 -9.32 -3.09 6.64
C LYS A 73 -8.75 -2.96 5.23
N CYS A 74 -9.31 -3.70 4.26
CA CYS A 74 -8.96 -3.55 2.85
C CYS A 74 -9.30 -2.13 2.34
N SER A 75 -10.50 -1.60 2.65
CA SER A 75 -10.88 -0.21 2.29
C SER A 75 -9.91 0.82 2.88
N LEU A 76 -9.42 0.66 4.11
CA LEU A 76 -8.40 1.54 4.68
C LEU A 76 -7.10 1.53 3.84
N ALA A 77 -6.64 0.35 3.44
CA ALA A 77 -5.44 0.22 2.61
C ALA A 77 -5.63 0.81 1.21
N THR A 78 -6.84 0.68 0.64
CA THR A 78 -7.25 1.34 -0.61
C THR A 78 -7.25 2.86 -0.48
N GLU A 79 -7.81 3.42 0.59
CA GLU A 79 -7.81 4.88 0.79
C GLU A 79 -6.40 5.44 0.98
N ILE A 80 -5.53 4.77 1.75
CA ILE A 80 -4.11 5.16 1.87
C ILE A 80 -3.44 5.20 0.48
N LYS A 81 -3.72 4.22 -0.40
CA LYS A 81 -3.23 4.22 -1.79
C LYS A 81 -3.71 5.44 -2.59
N LEU A 82 -5.00 5.77 -2.51
CA LEU A 82 -5.58 6.93 -3.20
C LEU A 82 -4.95 8.24 -2.71
N PHE A 83 -4.68 8.34 -1.41
CA PHE A 83 -3.96 9.46 -0.83
C PHE A 83 -2.50 9.54 -1.29
N LEU A 84 -1.73 8.44 -1.26
CA LEU A 84 -0.34 8.37 -1.74
C LEU A 84 -0.18 8.78 -3.22
N ARG A 85 -1.19 8.53 -4.05
CA ARG A 85 -1.22 8.91 -5.48
C ARG A 85 -1.30 10.41 -5.70
N ASN A 86 -1.89 11.16 -4.75
CA ASN A 86 -2.26 12.56 -4.92
C ASN A 86 -1.35 13.56 -4.18
N ILE A 87 -0.30 13.08 -3.51
CA ILE A 87 0.64 13.89 -2.74
C ILE A 87 2.01 13.97 -3.41
N SER A 88 2.80 15.00 -3.08
CA SER A 88 4.16 15.15 -3.62
C SER A 88 5.12 14.11 -3.02
N LYS A 89 6.26 13.88 -3.68
CA LYS A 89 7.28 12.93 -3.19
C LYS A 89 7.86 13.34 -1.83
N GLU A 90 7.95 14.64 -1.55
CA GLU A 90 8.35 15.18 -0.25
C GLU A 90 7.32 14.82 0.83
N GLN A 91 6.02 14.89 0.51
CA GLN A 91 4.95 14.46 1.39
C GLN A 91 4.94 12.94 1.59
N GLN A 92 5.17 12.15 0.53
CA GLN A 92 5.32 10.69 0.65
C GLN A 92 6.46 10.33 1.62
N LYS A 93 7.63 10.97 1.47
CA LYS A 93 8.76 10.80 2.38
C LYS A 93 8.41 11.19 3.82
N ALA A 94 7.78 12.35 4.02
CA ALA A 94 7.36 12.79 5.34
C ALA A 94 6.36 11.82 6.01
N TRP A 95 5.44 11.20 5.24
CA TRP A 95 4.54 10.18 5.80
C TRP A 95 5.26 8.89 6.11
N TRP A 96 6.18 8.46 5.24
CA TRP A 96 7.02 7.29 5.43
C TRP A 96 7.78 7.36 6.75
N GLU A 97 8.49 8.46 6.96
CA GLU A 97 9.29 8.75 8.15
C GLU A 97 8.43 8.97 9.40
N ARG A 98 7.29 9.67 9.29
CA ARG A 98 6.41 9.97 10.45
C ARG A 98 5.69 8.73 10.99
N TRP A 99 5.08 7.92 10.11
CA TRP A 99 4.20 6.84 10.58
C TRP A 99 4.02 5.65 9.61
N LEU A 100 4.08 5.84 8.30
CA LEU A 100 3.65 4.82 7.32
C LEU A 100 4.59 3.62 7.26
N LYS A 101 5.91 3.83 7.40
CA LYS A 101 6.87 2.72 7.57
C LYS A 101 6.52 1.89 8.81
N LYS A 102 6.32 2.57 9.94
CA LYS A 102 6.04 1.93 11.21
C LYS A 102 4.67 1.27 11.27
N TYR A 103 3.68 1.81 10.56
CA TYR A 103 2.41 1.16 10.28
C TYR A 103 2.65 -0.21 9.65
N TRP A 104 3.36 -0.25 8.52
CA TRP A 104 3.57 -1.47 7.75
C TRP A 104 4.36 -2.53 8.53
N GLU A 105 5.41 -2.13 9.24
CA GLU A 105 6.15 -3.00 10.18
C GLU A 105 5.24 -3.57 11.30
N ASN A 106 4.36 -2.74 11.87
CA ASN A 106 3.41 -3.19 12.88
C ASN A 106 2.39 -4.17 12.28
N ARG A 107 1.90 -3.93 11.04
CA ARG A 107 0.99 -4.86 10.34
C ARG A 107 1.64 -6.23 10.15
N LEU A 108 2.92 -6.28 9.73
CA LEU A 108 3.71 -7.52 9.67
C LEU A 108 3.75 -8.27 11.00
N GLY A 109 3.98 -7.54 12.11
CA GLY A 109 3.94 -8.09 13.46
C GLY A 109 2.55 -8.48 13.98
N GLY A 110 1.49 -8.38 13.17
CA GLY A 110 0.12 -8.67 13.58
C GLY A 110 -0.50 -7.62 14.50
N VAL A 111 0.02 -6.38 14.48
CA VAL A 111 -0.45 -5.24 15.28
C VAL A 111 -1.17 -4.23 14.40
N PRO A 112 -2.35 -3.70 14.79
CA PRO A 112 -3.16 -4.09 15.96
C PRO A 112 -3.95 -5.41 15.77
N ALA A 113 -3.98 -5.97 14.56
CA ALA A 113 -4.58 -7.27 14.24
C ALA A 113 -3.72 -8.02 13.20
N LYS A 114 -4.01 -9.29 12.89
CA LYS A 114 -3.32 -9.97 11.78
C LYS A 114 -3.57 -9.25 10.44
N LEU A 115 -2.60 -9.30 9.53
CA LEU A 115 -2.80 -8.95 8.12
C LEU A 115 -3.79 -9.94 7.49
N VAL A 116 -4.61 -9.45 6.55
CA VAL A 116 -5.53 -10.28 5.75
C VAL A 116 -5.14 -10.23 4.27
N PRO A 117 -5.40 -11.27 3.46
CA PRO A 117 -4.85 -11.34 2.10
C PRO A 117 -5.18 -10.14 1.20
N GLY A 118 -6.43 -9.66 1.23
CA GLY A 118 -6.84 -8.47 0.46
C GLY A 118 -6.26 -7.14 0.99
N GLU A 119 -5.81 -7.08 2.24
CA GLU A 119 -5.06 -5.94 2.77
C GLU A 119 -3.64 -5.95 2.18
N ILE A 120 -2.98 -7.12 2.13
CA ILE A 120 -1.65 -7.30 1.53
C ILE A 120 -1.68 -6.94 0.03
N GLU A 121 -2.68 -7.43 -0.73
CA GLU A 121 -2.86 -7.09 -2.16
C GLU A 121 -2.99 -5.56 -2.36
N ASN A 122 -3.75 -4.86 -1.51
CA ASN A 122 -3.88 -3.41 -1.58
C ASN A 122 -2.63 -2.64 -1.12
N MET A 123 -1.86 -3.17 -0.18
CA MET A 123 -0.61 -2.56 0.30
C MET A 123 0.54 -2.71 -0.73
N LEU A 124 0.58 -3.81 -1.49
CA LEU A 124 1.55 -3.96 -2.59
C LEU A 124 1.33 -2.93 -3.71
N GLU A 125 0.06 -2.58 -3.99
CA GLU A 125 -0.32 -1.50 -4.94
C GLU A 125 0.10 -0.09 -4.48
N TRP A 126 0.69 0.08 -3.29
CA TRP A 126 1.34 1.34 -2.89
C TRP A 126 2.70 1.52 -3.56
N LEU A 127 3.43 0.43 -3.83
CA LEU A 127 4.83 0.46 -4.24
C LEU A 127 5.11 1.29 -5.51
N PRO A 128 4.29 1.24 -6.60
CA PRO A 128 4.52 2.08 -7.79
C PRO A 128 4.38 3.58 -7.53
N LEU A 129 3.64 3.96 -6.49
CA LEU A 129 3.37 5.35 -6.15
C LEU A 129 4.55 5.99 -5.43
N LEU A 130 5.27 5.21 -4.62
CA LEU A 130 6.42 5.64 -3.82
C LEU A 130 7.61 5.97 -4.73
N LYS A 131 8.33 7.05 -4.42
CA LYS A 131 9.46 7.57 -5.22
C LYS A 131 10.76 7.60 -4.42
N ASP A 132 11.87 7.73 -5.15
CA ASP A 132 13.22 7.85 -4.59
C ASP A 132 13.50 6.70 -3.57
N SER A 133 14.22 6.97 -2.48
CA SER A 133 14.60 5.97 -1.47
C SER A 133 13.41 5.28 -0.77
N VAL A 134 12.23 5.91 -0.78
CA VAL A 134 11.02 5.39 -0.12
C VAL A 134 10.56 4.09 -0.79
N PHE A 135 10.72 3.94 -2.10
CA PHE A 135 10.41 2.70 -2.81
C PHE A 135 11.26 1.53 -2.29
N SER A 136 12.59 1.71 -2.23
CA SER A 136 13.51 0.64 -1.80
C SER A 136 13.27 0.22 -0.35
N GLU A 137 13.04 1.19 0.56
CA GLU A 137 12.66 0.89 1.94
C GLU A 137 11.31 0.17 2.04
N ALA A 138 10.34 0.53 1.19
CA ALA A 138 9.04 -0.11 1.18
C ALA A 138 9.07 -1.53 0.62
N VAL A 139 9.89 -1.80 -0.41
CA VAL A 139 10.15 -3.15 -0.90
C VAL A 139 10.73 -4.03 0.21
N GLU A 140 11.70 -3.52 0.97
CA GLU A 140 12.28 -4.25 2.10
C GLU A 140 11.25 -4.64 3.17
N VAL A 141 10.18 -3.88 3.35
CA VAL A 141 9.07 -4.27 4.23
C VAL A 141 8.10 -5.22 3.50
N ALA A 142 7.82 -4.95 2.22
CA ALA A 142 6.82 -5.68 1.44
C ALA A 142 7.18 -7.14 1.18
N ILE A 143 8.44 -7.45 0.85
CA ILE A 143 8.91 -8.83 0.60
C ILE A 143 8.94 -9.71 1.86
N LYS A 144 8.66 -9.12 3.04
CA LYS A 144 8.52 -9.82 4.32
C LYS A 144 7.05 -10.12 4.67
N MET A 145 6.09 -9.67 3.84
CA MET A 145 4.67 -10.02 4.00
C MET A 145 4.44 -11.50 3.67
N PRO A 146 3.39 -12.12 4.24
CA PRO A 146 2.95 -13.44 3.78
C PRO A 146 2.63 -13.40 2.27
N PRO A 147 3.10 -14.38 1.49
CA PRO A 147 2.82 -14.43 0.05
C PRO A 147 1.32 -14.56 -0.20
N VAL A 148 0.79 -13.74 -1.11
CA VAL A 148 -0.62 -13.74 -1.52
C VAL A 148 -0.74 -13.82 -3.03
N GLN A 149 -1.72 -14.60 -3.51
CA GLN A 149 -2.11 -14.58 -4.92
C GLN A 149 -2.82 -13.25 -5.21
N LEU A 150 -2.25 -12.45 -6.11
CA LEU A 150 -2.90 -11.27 -6.65
C LEU A 150 -3.97 -11.73 -7.64
N ASN A 151 -5.18 -11.18 -7.50
CA ASN A 151 -6.37 -11.59 -8.27
C ASN A 151 -6.70 -10.57 -9.35
N ILE A 152 -6.77 -9.30 -8.97
CA ILE A 152 -7.09 -8.19 -9.88
C ILE A 152 -6.18 -7.02 -9.50
N SER A 153 -4.93 -7.12 -9.96
CA SER A 153 -3.88 -6.15 -9.66
C SER A 153 -3.29 -5.60 -10.95
N ASN A 154 -3.05 -4.28 -10.95
CA ASN A 154 -2.30 -3.59 -12.00
C ASN A 154 -0.84 -3.35 -11.59
N LEU A 155 -0.37 -3.97 -10.51
CA LEU A 155 0.93 -3.71 -9.89
C LEU A 155 2.09 -3.77 -10.89
N ILE A 156 2.23 -4.87 -11.64
CA ILE A 156 3.33 -5.04 -12.60
C ILE A 156 3.26 -3.98 -13.72
N TYR A 157 2.07 -3.72 -14.26
CA TYR A 157 1.86 -2.66 -15.24
C TYR A 157 2.22 -1.28 -14.68
N ASN A 158 1.74 -0.96 -13.48
CA ASN A 158 2.02 0.29 -12.78
C ASN A 158 3.51 0.47 -12.51
N LEU A 159 4.24 -0.59 -12.10
CA LEU A 159 5.69 -0.58 -11.92
C LEU A 159 6.43 -0.31 -13.24
N LYS A 160 6.00 -0.95 -14.34
CA LYS A 160 6.57 -0.81 -15.68
C LYS A 160 6.51 0.63 -16.21
N GLU A 161 5.40 1.34 -15.93
CA GLU A 161 5.19 2.76 -16.27
C GLU A 161 6.01 3.73 -15.38
N THR A 162 6.82 3.22 -14.44
CA THR A 162 7.76 4.05 -13.65
C THR A 162 9.22 3.94 -14.14
N LYS A 163 10.07 4.78 -13.57
CA LYS A 163 11.54 4.73 -13.68
C LYS A 163 12.21 3.92 -12.55
N LEU A 164 11.42 3.29 -11.67
CA LEU A 164 11.94 2.58 -10.49
C LEU A 164 12.83 1.39 -10.85
N THR A 165 12.67 0.82 -12.05
CA THR A 165 13.54 -0.21 -12.62
C THR A 165 14.99 0.27 -12.76
N GLU A 166 15.19 1.50 -13.24
CA GLU A 166 16.52 2.11 -13.40
C GLU A 166 17.00 2.77 -12.10
N GLU A 167 16.09 3.38 -11.33
CA GLU A 167 16.40 4.11 -10.09
C GLU A 167 16.68 3.18 -8.90
N SER A 168 16.17 1.94 -8.90
CA SER A 168 16.31 0.96 -7.81
C SER A 168 16.22 -0.49 -8.30
N PRO A 169 17.16 -0.94 -9.16
CA PRO A 169 17.08 -2.24 -9.83
C PRO A 169 17.12 -3.45 -8.88
N ASP A 170 17.90 -3.41 -7.80
CA ASP A 170 17.95 -4.49 -6.79
C ASP A 170 16.59 -4.66 -6.10
N SER A 171 15.98 -3.55 -5.66
CA SER A 171 14.65 -3.54 -5.03
C SER A 171 13.55 -3.98 -5.99
N MET A 172 13.58 -3.50 -7.25
CA MET A 172 12.63 -3.96 -8.27
C MET A 172 12.77 -5.47 -8.53
N ALA A 173 13.99 -5.98 -8.63
CA ALA A 173 14.24 -7.41 -8.85
C ALA A 173 13.72 -8.27 -7.68
N ARG A 174 14.03 -7.91 -6.42
CA ARG A 174 13.52 -8.60 -5.23
C ARG A 174 11.99 -8.61 -5.17
N LEU A 175 11.35 -7.50 -5.53
CA LEU A 175 9.89 -7.39 -5.57
C LEU A 175 9.29 -8.33 -6.63
N LEU A 176 9.86 -8.39 -7.83
CA LEU A 176 9.39 -9.32 -8.87
C LEU A 176 9.58 -10.78 -8.45
N ILE A 177 10.72 -11.15 -7.86
CA ILE A 177 10.97 -12.52 -7.37
C ILE A 177 9.92 -12.90 -6.31
N TYR A 178 9.69 -12.03 -5.32
CA TYR A 178 8.65 -12.22 -4.29
C TYR A 178 7.24 -12.42 -4.90
N ILE A 179 6.85 -11.64 -5.91
CA ILE A 179 5.56 -11.84 -6.60
C ILE A 179 5.57 -13.16 -7.41
N GLY A 180 6.71 -13.52 -7.99
CA GLY A 180 6.97 -14.78 -8.70
C GLY A 180 6.65 -16.04 -7.90
N ASP A 181 6.95 -16.02 -6.60
CA ASP A 181 6.74 -17.15 -5.69
C ASP A 181 5.27 -17.38 -5.34
N THR A 182 4.41 -16.38 -5.50
CA THR A 182 2.98 -16.46 -5.11
C THR A 182 2.11 -17.28 -6.06
N ASN A 183 2.63 -17.73 -7.21
CA ASN A 183 1.89 -18.41 -8.28
C ASN A 183 0.68 -17.60 -8.80
N CYS A 184 0.85 -16.28 -8.94
CA CYS A 184 -0.10 -15.39 -9.63
C CYS A 184 -0.42 -15.86 -11.06
N GLN A 185 -1.63 -15.54 -11.52
CA GLN A 185 -2.05 -15.78 -12.91
C GLN A 185 -1.21 -14.94 -13.90
N SER A 186 -1.04 -15.43 -15.13
CA SER A 186 -0.25 -14.75 -16.18
C SER A 186 -0.73 -13.32 -16.49
N GLN A 187 -2.01 -13.01 -16.30
CA GLN A 187 -2.58 -11.68 -16.48
C GLN A 187 -1.95 -10.62 -15.54
N ILE A 188 -1.57 -11.02 -14.32
CA ILE A 188 -0.88 -10.15 -13.35
C ILE A 188 0.47 -9.69 -13.90
N TRP A 189 1.11 -10.50 -14.74
CA TRP A 189 2.42 -10.25 -15.31
C TRP A 189 2.40 -9.41 -16.59
N TYR A 190 1.29 -8.73 -16.89
CA TYR A 190 1.21 -7.81 -18.04
C TYR A 190 2.25 -6.69 -17.90
N GLY A 191 3.23 -6.69 -18.80
CA GLY A 191 4.39 -5.79 -18.77
C GLY A 191 5.63 -6.30 -18.03
N GLY A 192 5.55 -7.47 -17.37
CA GLY A 192 6.65 -8.03 -16.58
C GLY A 192 7.89 -8.40 -17.40
N GLU A 193 7.70 -8.90 -18.63
CA GLU A 193 8.78 -9.21 -19.57
C GLU A 193 9.67 -7.99 -19.86
N GLU A 194 9.07 -6.80 -20.04
CA GLU A 194 9.80 -5.56 -20.29
C GLU A 194 10.65 -5.17 -19.06
N ILE A 195 10.09 -5.26 -17.85
CA ILE A 195 10.83 -4.96 -16.62
C ILE A 195 11.99 -5.95 -16.45
N ILE A 196 11.75 -7.25 -16.62
CA ILE A 196 12.78 -8.29 -16.46
C ILE A 196 13.89 -8.10 -17.50
N ASN A 197 13.56 -7.84 -18.76
CA ASN A 197 14.55 -7.61 -19.81
C ASN A 197 15.33 -6.29 -19.60
N ARG A 198 14.71 -5.25 -19.01
CA ARG A 198 15.43 -4.04 -18.52
C ARG A 198 16.39 -4.41 -17.38
N LEU A 199 15.94 -5.14 -16.35
CA LEU A 199 16.74 -5.56 -15.20
C LEU A 199 17.94 -6.45 -15.57
N LEU A 200 17.76 -7.42 -16.48
CA LEU A 200 18.83 -8.32 -16.91
C LEU A 200 19.96 -7.59 -17.67
N LYS A 201 19.72 -6.38 -18.17
CA LYS A 201 20.72 -5.51 -18.81
C LYS A 201 21.45 -4.59 -17.83
N LEU A 202 20.94 -4.47 -16.60
CA LEU A 202 21.56 -3.71 -15.52
C LEU A 202 22.54 -4.56 -14.69
N THR A 203 23.34 -3.88 -13.87
CA THR A 203 24.23 -4.48 -12.88
C THR A 203 23.40 -4.91 -11.67
N LEU A 204 23.36 -6.22 -11.42
CA LEU A 204 22.65 -6.85 -10.31
C LEU A 204 23.58 -7.86 -9.62
N PRO A 205 23.36 -8.18 -8.33
CA PRO A 205 23.92 -9.36 -7.69
C PRO A 205 23.65 -10.63 -8.50
N SER A 206 24.62 -11.55 -8.54
CA SER A 206 24.57 -12.72 -9.42
C SER A 206 23.43 -13.69 -9.06
N ASP A 207 23.17 -13.86 -7.78
CA ASP A 207 22.08 -14.65 -7.21
C ASP A 207 20.70 -14.11 -7.62
N ILE A 208 20.51 -12.80 -7.51
CA ILE A 208 19.26 -12.14 -7.94
C ILE A 208 19.09 -12.22 -9.45
N LYS A 209 20.19 -12.08 -10.22
CA LYS A 209 20.17 -12.18 -11.68
C LYS A 209 19.87 -13.61 -12.15
N GLU A 210 20.21 -14.62 -11.37
CA GLU A 210 19.85 -16.02 -11.61
C GLU A 210 18.36 -16.26 -11.32
N GLN A 211 17.87 -15.84 -10.14
CA GLN A 211 16.45 -15.93 -9.77
C GLN A 211 15.52 -15.19 -10.76
N LEU A 212 15.94 -14.04 -11.30
CA LEU A 212 15.19 -13.35 -12.36
C LEU A 212 15.09 -14.15 -13.66
N LYS A 213 16.13 -14.92 -14.04
CA LYS A 213 16.09 -15.79 -15.22
C LYS A 213 15.19 -17.01 -14.98
N GLU A 214 15.23 -17.59 -13.80
CA GLU A 214 14.32 -18.66 -13.40
C GLU A 214 12.85 -18.18 -13.43
N LEU A 215 12.59 -16.96 -12.92
CA LEU A 215 11.28 -16.32 -13.01
C LEU A 215 10.85 -16.09 -14.46
N ALA A 216 11.73 -15.56 -15.32
CA ALA A 216 11.44 -15.37 -16.74
C ALA A 216 11.06 -16.68 -17.43
N ALA A 217 11.83 -17.75 -17.19
CA ALA A 217 11.58 -19.08 -17.72
C ALA A 217 10.25 -19.65 -17.20
N LYS A 218 9.95 -19.50 -15.90
CA LYS A 218 8.67 -19.89 -15.28
C LYS A 218 7.47 -19.18 -15.94
N LEU A 219 7.65 -17.94 -16.36
CA LEU A 219 6.62 -17.11 -17.00
C LEU A 219 6.58 -17.25 -18.54
N SER A 220 7.45 -18.07 -19.13
CA SER A 220 7.61 -18.23 -20.59
C SER A 220 7.99 -16.93 -21.33
N PHE A 221 8.73 -16.04 -20.67
CA PHE A 221 9.24 -14.80 -21.27
C PHE A 221 10.52 -15.03 -22.08
N ILE A 222 10.71 -14.25 -23.13
CA ILE A 222 11.90 -14.30 -24.01
C ILE A 222 12.90 -13.26 -23.50
N CYS A 223 14.05 -13.72 -23.03
CA CYS A 223 15.15 -12.87 -22.57
C CYS A 223 16.26 -12.77 -23.62
N ASP A 224 16.34 -11.60 -24.28
CA ASP A 224 17.40 -11.18 -25.22
C ASP A 224 18.49 -10.32 -24.54
#